data_AF-E9HJR6-F1
#
_entry.id   AF-E9HJR6-F1
#
_cell.length_a   1.000
_cell.length_b   1.000
_cell.length_c   1.000
_cell.angle_alpha   90.00
_cell.angle_beta   90.00
_cell.angle_gamma   90.00
#
_symmetry.space_group_name_H-M   'P 1'
#
loop_
_entity.id
_entity.type
_entity.pdbx_description
1 polymer ?
#
loop_
_entity_poly.entity_id
_entity_poly.type
_entity_poly.pdbx_seq_one_letter_code
_entity_poly.pdbx_strand_id
1 'polypeptide(L)'
;MQQEELKIDGDAFRRIFKYFKQKQPPPDLSNVINFRDESSFEKHGIRQHSPCITSADINYAFHDLGLQPINNWKMFTIHKHSGLYFISNPFTESGVQHWIERSFESYCLPPNPTNIKESVDLKSCQDYTILQKLRWATLGYHHNWDTKEYDESYTGEFPLDLNLLSSIIAQSIGFLSFKAEAAIVNYYALDSSIGGHTDHSERNHEAPLISISFGQTAIFLLGGADKSVIPTPLFIQNGDIVIMSSATRLCYHAVPKIVTDPEFVIKGRWSSIMSKMRLNLNVRQVNL
;
A
#
# COMPACT_ATOMS: atom_id res chain seq x y z
N MET A 1 0.98 39.12 -27.52
CA MET A 1 1.85 38.10 -28.15
C MET A 1 3.05 37.97 -27.23
N GLN A 2 3.04 37.17 -26.17
CA GLN A 2 2.88 35.72 -26.16
C GLN A 2 1.90 35.27 -25.07
N GLN A 3 0.75 34.74 -25.48
CA GLN A 3 0.15 33.61 -24.79
C GLN A 3 1.08 32.44 -25.07
N GLU A 4 1.99 32.12 -24.15
CA GLU A 4 2.64 30.82 -24.20
C GLU A 4 1.58 29.78 -23.88
N GLU A 5 1.25 29.02 -24.91
CA GLU A 5 0.38 27.86 -24.94
C GLU A 5 0.63 26.98 -23.69
N LEU A 6 -0.31 27.03 -22.76
CA LEU A 6 -0.70 25.85 -21.99
C LEU A 6 -1.17 24.81 -23.00
N LYS A 7 -0.22 24.13 -23.66
CA LYS A 7 -0.48 22.81 -24.23
C LYS A 7 -1.03 22.01 -23.07
N ILE A 8 -2.34 21.76 -23.13
CA ILE A 8 -3.03 20.80 -22.27
C ILE A 8 -2.38 19.47 -22.63
N ASP A 9 -1.24 19.18 -22.01
CA ASP A 9 -0.62 17.86 -22.02
C ASP A 9 -1.73 16.92 -21.56
N GLY A 10 -2.19 16.05 -22.46
CA GLY A 10 -3.31 15.14 -22.23
C GLY A 10 -3.09 14.18 -21.05
N ASP A 11 -1.93 14.26 -20.40
CA ASP A 11 -1.54 13.57 -19.18
C ASP A 11 -1.84 14.42 -17.93
N ALA A 12 -3.13 14.45 -17.55
CA ALA A 12 -3.56 15.09 -16.30
C ALA A 12 -2.91 14.45 -15.07
N PHE A 13 -2.69 13.14 -15.10
CA PHE A 13 -2.08 12.39 -14.02
C PHE A 13 -0.68 12.90 -13.68
N ARG A 14 0.19 13.06 -14.69
CA ARG A 14 1.56 13.56 -14.52
C ARG A 14 1.59 14.98 -13.96
N ARG A 15 0.65 15.84 -14.35
CA ARG A 15 0.54 17.20 -13.80
C ARG A 15 0.24 17.17 -12.30
N ILE A 16 -0.75 16.38 -11.87
CA ILE A 16 -1.09 16.24 -10.45
C ILE A 16 0.02 15.55 -9.66
N PHE A 17 0.69 14.55 -10.23
CA PHE A 17 1.86 13.93 -9.62
C PHE A 17 2.98 14.94 -9.36
N LYS A 18 3.32 15.77 -10.36
CA LYS A 18 4.35 16.82 -10.22
C LYS A 18 3.96 17.85 -9.15
N TYR A 19 2.70 18.26 -9.11
CA TYR A 19 2.17 19.18 -8.10
C TYR A 19 2.38 18.62 -6.68
N PHE A 20 1.96 17.38 -6.40
CA PHE A 20 2.15 16.82 -5.06
C PHE A 20 3.61 16.50 -4.71
N LYS A 21 4.47 16.24 -5.71
CA LYS A 21 5.90 15.98 -5.50
C LYS A 21 6.71 17.25 -5.21
N GLN A 22 6.19 18.44 -5.57
CA GLN A 22 6.94 19.68 -5.45
C GLN A 22 7.29 20.02 -3.98
N LYS A 23 8.45 20.66 -3.77
CA LYS A 23 8.93 21.06 -2.44
C LYS A 23 8.63 22.52 -2.13
N GLN A 24 8.72 23.41 -3.12
CA GLN A 24 8.51 24.85 -2.95
C GLN A 24 7.74 25.44 -4.15
N PRO A 25 6.62 26.16 -3.91
CA PRO A 25 5.87 26.14 -2.65
C PRO A 25 5.35 24.72 -2.35
N PRO A 26 5.21 24.30 -1.08
CA PRO A 26 4.62 23.01 -0.77
C PRO A 26 3.18 22.95 -1.33
N PRO A 27 2.71 21.77 -1.79
CA PRO A 27 1.35 21.63 -2.28
C PRO A 27 0.33 21.89 -1.16
N ASP A 28 -0.78 22.52 -1.50
CA ASP A 28 -1.97 22.54 -0.66
C ASP A 28 -2.55 21.12 -0.55
N LEU A 29 -2.73 20.67 0.69
CA LEU A 29 -3.23 19.34 1.04
C LEU A 29 -4.71 19.35 1.46
N SER A 30 -5.38 20.51 1.46
CA SER A 30 -6.78 20.67 1.90
C SER A 30 -7.80 19.80 1.16
N ASN A 31 -7.49 19.40 -0.08
CA ASN A 31 -8.34 18.56 -0.92
C ASN A 31 -7.89 17.09 -0.98
N VAL A 32 -6.88 16.69 -0.19
CA VAL A 32 -6.48 15.29 -0.06
C VAL A 32 -7.48 14.60 0.87
N ILE A 33 -8.08 13.51 0.41
CA ILE A 33 -9.08 12.78 1.18
C ILE A 33 -8.44 12.17 2.43
N ASN A 34 -9.01 12.49 3.59
CA ASN A 34 -8.65 11.89 4.86
C ASN A 34 -9.81 11.01 5.37
N PHE A 35 -9.63 9.70 5.40
CA PHE A 35 -10.65 8.75 5.88
C PHE A 35 -10.87 8.78 7.40
N ARG A 36 -10.09 9.58 8.13
CA ARG A 36 -10.27 9.85 9.57
C ARG A 36 -11.05 11.14 9.83
N ASP A 37 -11.35 11.90 8.78
CA ASP A 37 -12.16 13.13 8.84
C ASP A 37 -13.45 12.98 8.03
N GLU A 38 -14.51 12.59 8.74
CA GLU A 38 -15.83 12.33 8.17
C GLU A 38 -16.49 13.60 7.57
N SER A 39 -16.02 14.80 7.94
CA SER A 39 -16.58 16.06 7.43
C SER A 39 -16.42 16.21 5.91
N SER A 40 -15.45 15.51 5.32
CA SER A 40 -15.16 15.53 3.89
C SER A 40 -15.93 14.47 3.09
N PHE A 41 -16.62 13.54 3.75
CA PHE A 41 -17.13 12.33 3.11
C PHE A 41 -18.20 12.60 2.06
N GLU A 42 -19.17 13.46 2.37
CA GLU A 42 -20.24 13.82 1.44
C GLU A 42 -19.69 14.46 0.16
N LYS A 43 -18.78 15.43 0.31
CA LYS A 43 -18.11 16.12 -0.81
C LYS A 43 -17.40 15.15 -1.75
N HIS A 44 -16.82 14.09 -1.22
CA HIS A 44 -16.05 13.11 -1.99
C HIS A 44 -16.85 11.84 -2.36
N GLY A 45 -18.13 11.77 -1.99
CA GLY A 45 -18.97 10.59 -2.24
C GLY A 45 -18.45 9.33 -1.54
N ILE A 46 -17.85 9.49 -0.36
CA ILE A 46 -17.35 8.40 0.48
C ILE A 46 -18.54 7.77 1.19
N ARG A 47 -18.60 6.44 1.17
CA ARG A 47 -19.65 5.67 1.85
C ARG A 47 -19.03 4.62 2.73
N GLN A 48 -19.57 4.46 3.94
CA GLN A 48 -19.20 3.35 4.81
C GLN A 48 -19.61 2.02 4.16
N HIS A 49 -18.77 1.02 4.35
CA HIS A 49 -18.99 -0.35 3.91
C HIS A 49 -18.96 -1.26 5.14
N SER A 50 -19.89 -2.21 5.20
CA SER A 50 -19.87 -3.23 6.25
C SER A 50 -19.07 -4.43 5.76
N PRO A 51 -18.22 -5.05 6.60
CA PRO A 51 -17.54 -6.29 6.25
C PRO A 51 -18.51 -7.36 5.76
N CYS A 52 -18.13 -8.11 4.71
CA CYS A 52 -18.90 -9.26 4.22
C CYS A 52 -18.78 -10.51 5.09
N ILE A 53 -17.87 -10.51 6.06
CA ILE A 53 -17.66 -11.57 7.05
C ILE A 53 -17.76 -11.01 8.47
N THR A 54 -18.02 -11.89 9.42
CA THR A 54 -18.15 -11.59 10.85
C THR A 54 -17.02 -12.21 11.65
N SER A 55 -16.90 -11.83 12.93
CA SER A 55 -15.94 -12.48 13.84
C SER A 55 -16.15 -13.99 13.96
N ALA A 56 -17.35 -14.51 13.68
CA ALA A 56 -17.62 -15.95 13.74
C ALA A 56 -17.05 -16.71 12.52
N ASP A 57 -16.82 -16.02 11.40
CA ASP A 57 -16.27 -16.60 10.18
C ASP A 57 -14.73 -16.70 10.23
N ILE A 58 -14.10 -16.07 11.24
CA ILE A 58 -12.65 -16.00 11.38
C ILE A 58 -12.20 -16.96 12.47
N ASN A 59 -11.33 -17.91 12.11
CA ASN A 59 -10.73 -18.86 13.06
C ASN A 59 -9.86 -18.16 14.13
N TYR A 60 -9.61 -18.85 15.25
CA TYR A 60 -8.86 -18.37 16.43
C TYR A 60 -7.48 -17.71 16.16
N ALA A 61 -6.87 -17.95 15.00
CA ALA A 61 -5.61 -17.32 14.58
C ALA A 61 -5.68 -15.79 14.40
N PHE A 62 -6.87 -15.17 14.55
CA PHE A 62 -7.06 -13.72 14.50
C PHE A 62 -6.25 -12.93 15.54
N HIS A 63 -6.09 -13.48 16.75
CA HIS A 63 -5.36 -12.80 17.82
C HIS A 63 -3.88 -12.62 17.51
N ASP A 64 -3.28 -13.54 16.74
CA ASP A 64 -1.87 -13.52 16.41
C ASP A 64 -1.53 -12.50 15.32
N LEU A 65 -2.52 -11.99 14.59
CA LEU A 65 -2.34 -11.00 13.53
C LEU A 65 -2.39 -9.54 14.02
N GLY A 66 -2.74 -9.32 15.29
CA GLY A 66 -2.86 -8.00 15.89
C GLY A 66 -3.94 -7.13 15.25
N LEU A 67 -5.08 -7.72 14.91
CA LEU A 67 -6.24 -7.03 14.35
C LEU A 67 -7.24 -6.64 15.45
N GLN A 68 -7.87 -5.48 15.29
CA GLN A 68 -9.08 -5.11 16.01
C GLN A 68 -10.23 -6.03 15.58
N PRO A 69 -11.21 -6.34 16.44
CA PRO A 69 -12.40 -7.11 16.04
C PRO A 69 -13.01 -6.58 14.74
N ILE A 70 -13.36 -7.46 13.80
CA ILE A 70 -13.79 -7.05 12.45
C ILE A 70 -15.03 -6.14 12.45
N ASN A 71 -15.91 -6.31 13.44
CA ASN A 71 -17.08 -5.45 13.63
C ASN A 71 -16.72 -3.99 13.95
N ASN A 72 -15.48 -3.71 14.36
CA ASN A 72 -14.98 -2.37 14.64
C ASN A 72 -14.25 -1.76 13.43
N TRP A 73 -14.11 -2.49 12.32
CA TRP A 73 -13.39 -2.00 11.16
C TRP A 73 -14.15 -0.86 10.50
N LYS A 74 -13.44 0.24 10.27
CA LYS A 74 -13.93 1.39 9.50
C LYS A 74 -13.58 1.18 8.03
N MET A 75 -14.52 0.60 7.29
CA MET A 75 -14.35 0.34 5.85
C MET A 75 -15.15 1.33 5.02
N PHE A 76 -14.58 1.74 3.89
CA PHE A 76 -15.14 2.76 3.03
C PHE A 76 -15.00 2.43 1.56
N THR A 77 -15.90 2.98 0.76
CA THR A 77 -15.84 3.02 -0.71
C THR A 77 -15.94 4.47 -1.17
N ILE A 78 -15.47 4.76 -2.38
CA ILE A 78 -15.67 6.07 -3.02
C ILE A 78 -16.54 5.86 -4.25
N HIS A 79 -17.69 6.54 -4.33
CA HIS A 79 -18.64 6.38 -5.44
C HIS A 79 -18.00 6.51 -6.84
N LYS A 80 -17.03 7.41 -7.00
CA LYS A 80 -16.32 7.64 -8.27
C LYS A 80 -15.36 6.50 -8.65
N HIS A 81 -14.94 5.68 -7.69
CA HIS A 81 -13.92 4.64 -7.85
C HIS A 81 -14.50 3.26 -7.52
N SER A 82 -15.33 2.72 -8.41
CA SER A 82 -15.92 1.39 -8.24
C SER A 82 -14.84 0.32 -8.08
N GLY A 83 -15.00 -0.54 -7.06
CA GLY A 83 -14.03 -1.58 -6.70
C GLY A 83 -12.86 -1.09 -5.83
N LEU A 84 -12.80 0.20 -5.48
CA LEU A 84 -11.91 0.69 -4.43
C LEU A 84 -12.55 0.46 -3.07
N TYR A 85 -11.83 -0.25 -2.20
CA TYR A 85 -12.14 -0.32 -0.78
C TYR A 85 -10.99 0.27 0.02
N PHE A 86 -11.33 0.93 1.12
CA PHE A 86 -10.38 1.51 2.05
C PHE A 86 -10.73 1.02 3.46
N ILE A 87 -9.74 0.55 4.22
CA ILE A 87 -9.90 0.18 5.63
C ILE A 87 -9.00 1.09 6.46
N SER A 88 -9.61 1.94 7.29
CA SER A 88 -8.87 2.84 8.17
C SER A 88 -8.37 2.06 9.39
N ASN A 89 -7.04 1.88 9.47
CA ASN A 89 -6.29 1.17 10.51
C ASN A 89 -7.08 0.09 11.28
N PRO A 90 -7.19 -1.14 10.76
CA PRO A 90 -7.82 -2.26 11.47
C PRO A 90 -6.89 -2.92 12.51
N PHE A 91 -5.69 -2.38 12.77
CA PHE A 91 -4.70 -3.02 13.63
C PHE A 91 -4.74 -2.50 15.07
N THR A 92 -4.34 -3.34 16.01
CA THR A 92 -3.92 -2.90 17.35
C THR A 92 -2.53 -2.26 17.26
N GLU A 93 -2.11 -1.55 18.31
CA GLU A 93 -0.73 -1.03 18.40
C GLU A 93 0.31 -2.15 18.30
N SER A 94 0.05 -3.28 18.97
CA SER A 94 0.91 -4.47 18.88
C SER A 94 0.93 -5.09 17.49
N GLY A 95 -0.19 -5.06 16.76
CA GLY A 95 -0.27 -5.51 15.38
C GLY A 95 0.58 -4.66 14.44
N VAL A 96 0.47 -3.33 14.55
CA VAL A 96 1.33 -2.41 13.79
C VAL A 96 2.81 -2.73 14.04
N GLN A 97 3.19 -2.93 15.31
CA GLN A 97 4.56 -3.29 15.66
C GLN A 97 4.97 -4.64 15.06
N HIS A 98 4.12 -5.66 15.18
CA HIS A 98 4.36 -6.99 14.63
C HIS A 98 4.64 -6.93 13.12
N TRP A 99 3.80 -6.26 12.33
CA TRP A 99 3.99 -6.23 10.87
C TRP A 99 5.22 -5.42 10.43
N ILE A 100 5.59 -4.38 11.19
CA ILE A 100 6.86 -3.66 10.99
C ILE A 100 8.04 -4.59 11.29
N GLU A 101 8.02 -5.31 12.41
CA GLU A 101 9.07 -6.27 12.78
C GLU A 101 9.18 -7.39 11.74
N ARG A 102 8.06 -8.00 11.31
CA ARG A 102 8.05 -9.01 10.23
C ARG A 102 8.71 -8.50 8.95
N SER A 103 8.47 -7.23 8.61
CA SER A 103 9.03 -6.60 7.41
C SER A 103 10.55 -6.44 7.48
N PHE A 104 11.13 -6.15 8.65
CA PHE A 104 12.59 -5.95 8.81
C PHE A 104 13.35 -7.19 9.32
N GLU A 105 12.66 -8.12 9.96
CA GLU A 105 13.27 -9.28 10.64
C GLU A 105 12.97 -10.61 9.95
N SER A 106 12.21 -10.59 8.85
CA SER A 106 11.90 -11.78 8.07
C SER A 106 11.79 -11.50 6.57
N TYR A 107 10.97 -10.53 6.15
CA TYR A 107 10.62 -10.39 4.74
C TYR A 107 11.75 -9.85 3.86
N CYS A 108 12.66 -9.04 4.40
CA CYS A 108 13.85 -8.59 3.67
C CYS A 108 15.06 -9.51 3.83
N LEU A 109 14.92 -10.66 4.49
CA LEU A 109 16.03 -11.58 4.73
C LEU A 109 16.04 -12.72 3.70
N PRO A 110 17.20 -13.33 3.42
CA PRO A 110 17.28 -14.53 2.60
C PRO A 110 16.31 -15.64 3.09
N PRO A 111 15.69 -16.40 2.17
CA PRO A 111 15.95 -16.44 0.74
C PRO A 111 15.22 -15.35 -0.09
N ASN A 112 14.47 -14.45 0.55
CA ASN A 112 13.67 -13.47 -0.18
C ASN A 112 14.56 -12.47 -0.95
N PRO A 113 14.35 -12.29 -2.26
CA PRO A 113 15.08 -11.30 -3.04
C PRO A 113 14.83 -9.89 -2.55
N THR A 114 15.89 -9.07 -2.53
CA THR A 114 15.80 -7.63 -2.27
C THR A 114 16.63 -6.84 -3.27
N ASN A 115 16.51 -5.51 -3.22
CA ASN A 115 17.36 -4.60 -3.98
C ASN A 115 18.78 -4.48 -3.42
N ILE A 116 19.03 -4.94 -2.19
CA ILE A 116 20.36 -4.94 -1.58
C ILE A 116 21.11 -6.17 -2.09
N LYS A 117 22.28 -5.96 -2.69
CA LYS A 117 23.11 -7.05 -3.26
C LYS A 117 24.31 -7.38 -2.39
N GLU A 118 24.67 -6.46 -1.51
CA GLU A 118 25.71 -6.63 -0.52
C GLU A 118 25.28 -7.65 0.54
N SER A 119 26.22 -8.50 0.98
CA SER A 119 26.00 -9.43 2.08
C SER A 119 25.92 -8.67 3.40
N VAL A 120 24.76 -8.08 3.69
CA VAL A 120 24.48 -7.38 4.94
C VAL A 120 23.40 -8.15 5.70
N ASP A 121 23.66 -8.41 6.98
CA ASP A 121 22.61 -8.85 7.90
C ASP A 121 21.70 -7.65 8.24
N LEU A 122 20.68 -7.45 7.39
CA LEU A 122 19.68 -6.39 7.59
C LEU A 122 18.98 -6.53 8.94
N LYS A 123 18.84 -7.76 9.46
CA LYS A 123 18.24 -8.00 10.77
C LYS A 123 19.13 -7.54 11.88
N SER A 124 20.46 -7.56 11.85
CA SER A 124 21.30 -7.03 12.94
C SER A 124 21.91 -5.64 12.65
N CYS A 125 21.72 -5.13 11.43
CA CYS A 125 22.24 -3.84 10.98
C CYS A 125 21.83 -2.69 11.91
N GLN A 126 22.84 -1.95 12.40
CA GLN A 126 22.69 -0.71 13.17
C GLN A 126 22.94 0.54 12.30
N ASP A 127 23.50 0.34 11.09
CA ASP A 127 23.73 1.43 10.15
C ASP A 127 22.43 1.80 9.43
N TYR A 128 21.83 2.90 9.86
CA TYR A 128 20.62 3.44 9.27
C TYR A 128 20.80 3.83 7.80
N THR A 129 22.01 4.15 7.35
CA THR A 129 22.25 4.51 5.94
C THR A 129 22.08 3.30 5.03
N ILE A 130 22.42 2.09 5.50
CA ILE A 130 22.21 0.85 4.76
C ILE A 130 20.72 0.49 4.76
N LEU A 131 20.06 0.56 5.92
CA LEU A 131 18.63 0.28 5.99
C LEU A 131 17.81 1.27 5.13
N GLN A 132 18.25 2.52 5.02
CA GLN A 132 17.68 3.51 4.10
C GLN A 132 17.93 3.22 2.63
N LYS A 133 18.86 2.32 2.27
CA LYS A 133 19.02 1.84 0.88
C LYS A 133 18.06 0.70 0.55
N LEU A 134 17.44 0.04 1.55
CA LEU A 134 16.40 -0.95 1.31
C LEU A 134 15.20 -0.23 0.66
N ARG A 135 14.73 -0.80 -0.45
CA ARG A 135 13.67 -0.25 -1.30
C ARG A 135 12.58 -1.27 -1.53
N TRP A 136 12.95 -2.53 -1.77
CA TRP A 136 11.97 -3.59 -1.97
C TRP A 136 12.47 -4.96 -1.49
N ALA A 137 11.52 -5.81 -1.11
CA ALA A 137 11.67 -7.25 -0.98
C ALA A 137 10.49 -7.96 -1.64
N THR A 138 10.67 -9.17 -2.17
CA THR A 138 9.61 -9.97 -2.80
C THR A 138 9.36 -11.29 -2.07
N LEU A 139 8.10 -11.70 -1.93
CA LEU A 139 7.65 -12.90 -1.22
C LEU A 139 6.77 -13.76 -2.13
N GLY A 140 6.79 -15.08 -1.95
CA GLY A 140 6.04 -15.99 -2.83
C GLY A 140 6.59 -15.98 -4.26
N TYR A 141 5.73 -15.80 -5.27
CA TYR A 141 6.21 -15.53 -6.63
C TYR A 141 6.97 -14.21 -6.67
N HIS A 142 8.21 -14.25 -7.16
CA HIS A 142 9.08 -13.08 -7.19
C HIS A 142 8.90 -12.32 -8.50
N HIS A 143 8.65 -11.02 -8.39
CA HIS A 143 8.50 -10.16 -9.56
C HIS A 143 9.83 -10.01 -10.28
N ASN A 144 9.84 -10.32 -11.58
CA ASN A 144 11.00 -10.04 -12.41
C ASN A 144 10.90 -8.60 -12.94
N TRP A 145 11.78 -7.72 -12.47
CA TRP A 145 11.77 -6.31 -12.83
C TRP A 145 12.10 -6.04 -14.31
N ASP A 146 12.81 -6.96 -14.97
CA ASP A 146 13.22 -6.82 -16.37
C ASP A 146 12.09 -7.24 -17.31
N THR A 147 11.49 -8.42 -17.08
CA THR A 147 10.39 -8.94 -17.91
C THR A 147 9.03 -8.36 -17.51
N LYS A 148 8.90 -7.89 -16.27
CA LYS A 148 7.64 -7.46 -15.63
C LYS A 148 6.59 -8.56 -15.56
N GLU A 149 7.03 -9.80 -15.39
CA GLU A 149 6.18 -10.98 -15.31
C GLU A 149 6.53 -11.80 -14.06
N TYR A 150 5.59 -12.65 -13.65
CA TYR A 150 5.82 -13.70 -12.66
C TYR A 150 6.10 -15.03 -13.36
N ASP A 151 7.10 -15.75 -12.85
CA ASP A 151 7.57 -17.02 -13.41
C ASP A 151 7.49 -18.14 -12.34
N GLU A 152 7.04 -19.33 -12.74
CA GLU A 152 6.90 -20.49 -11.85
C GLU A 152 8.24 -21.06 -11.37
N SER A 153 9.33 -20.76 -12.07
CA SER A 153 10.69 -21.11 -11.67
C SER A 153 11.32 -20.09 -10.70
N TYR A 154 10.72 -18.91 -10.52
CA TYR A 154 11.23 -17.85 -9.64
C TYR A 154 10.27 -17.57 -8.48
N THR A 155 10.24 -18.51 -7.54
CA THR A 155 9.32 -18.51 -6.39
C THR A 155 10.04 -18.80 -5.08
N GLY A 156 9.50 -18.28 -3.98
CA GLY A 156 9.82 -18.66 -2.61
C GLY A 156 8.56 -19.02 -1.82
N GLU A 157 8.72 -19.30 -0.54
CA GLU A 157 7.58 -19.52 0.35
C GLU A 157 6.82 -18.20 0.58
N PHE A 158 5.49 -18.26 0.52
CA PHE A 158 4.65 -17.13 0.94
C PHE A 158 4.36 -17.24 2.45
N PRO A 159 4.60 -16.19 3.25
CA PRO A 159 4.42 -16.26 4.71
C PRO A 159 2.97 -16.58 5.11
N LEU A 160 2.80 -17.57 6.00
CA LEU A 160 1.47 -18.06 6.43
C LEU A 160 0.63 -16.99 7.13
N ASP A 161 1.27 -16.18 7.97
CA ASP A 161 0.64 -15.07 8.67
C ASP A 161 0.14 -13.98 7.70
N LEU A 162 0.98 -13.59 6.72
CA LEU A 162 0.57 -12.64 5.69
C LEU A 162 -0.53 -13.22 4.79
N ASN A 163 -0.50 -14.52 4.52
CA ASN A 163 -1.54 -15.20 3.75
C ASN A 163 -2.89 -15.14 4.48
N LEU A 164 -2.89 -15.44 5.78
CA LEU A 164 -4.08 -15.38 6.61
C LEU A 164 -4.63 -13.94 6.71
N LEU A 165 -3.77 -12.96 6.98
CA LEU A 165 -4.15 -11.54 7.01
C LEU A 165 -4.81 -11.12 5.68
N SER A 166 -4.18 -11.44 4.57
CA SER A 166 -4.66 -11.05 3.24
C SER A 166 -5.96 -11.76 2.88
N SER A 167 -6.13 -13.01 3.30
CA SER A 167 -7.37 -13.77 3.13
C SER A 167 -8.53 -13.14 3.89
N ILE A 168 -8.32 -12.72 5.15
CA ILE A 168 -9.33 -12.02 5.95
C ILE A 168 -9.70 -10.69 5.30
N ILE A 169 -8.71 -9.91 4.85
CA ILE A 169 -8.95 -8.63 4.17
C ILE A 169 -9.79 -8.86 2.90
N ALA A 170 -9.42 -9.82 2.06
CA ALA A 170 -10.14 -10.14 0.83
C ALA A 170 -11.58 -10.62 1.12
N GLN A 171 -11.77 -11.50 2.12
CA GLN A 171 -13.08 -11.97 2.54
C GLN A 171 -13.96 -10.83 3.08
N SER A 172 -13.38 -9.84 3.77
CA SER A 172 -14.13 -8.70 4.29
C SER A 172 -14.79 -7.84 3.21
N ILE A 173 -14.33 -7.95 1.95
CA ILE A 173 -14.93 -7.28 0.78
C ILE A 173 -15.55 -8.28 -0.22
N GLY A 174 -15.75 -9.54 0.18
CA GLY A 174 -16.48 -10.55 -0.60
C GLY A 174 -15.63 -11.46 -1.50
N PHE A 175 -14.30 -11.35 -1.49
CA PHE A 175 -13.41 -12.22 -2.28
C PHE A 175 -13.04 -13.49 -1.49
N LEU A 176 -13.98 -14.42 -1.37
CA LEU A 176 -13.86 -15.61 -0.52
C LEU A 176 -12.77 -16.61 -0.96
N SER A 177 -12.41 -16.62 -2.23
CA SER A 177 -11.46 -17.57 -2.82
C SER A 177 -10.08 -16.95 -3.13
N PHE A 178 -9.82 -15.74 -2.63
CA PHE A 178 -8.53 -15.07 -2.83
C PHE A 178 -7.38 -15.90 -2.25
N LYS A 179 -6.29 -16.00 -3.02
CA LYS A 179 -5.05 -16.64 -2.60
C LYS A 179 -3.91 -15.64 -2.65
N ALA A 180 -3.28 -15.39 -1.51
CA ALA A 180 -2.06 -14.60 -1.47
C ALA A 180 -0.89 -15.45 -1.99
N GLU A 181 -0.38 -15.08 -3.17
CA GLU A 181 0.65 -15.85 -3.90
C GLU A 181 1.93 -15.04 -4.11
N ALA A 182 1.82 -13.72 -4.24
CA ALA A 182 2.95 -12.83 -4.40
C ALA A 182 2.80 -11.60 -3.50
N ALA A 183 3.91 -11.11 -2.95
CA ALA A 183 3.92 -9.81 -2.32
C ALA A 183 5.20 -9.02 -2.61
N ILE A 184 5.04 -7.71 -2.74
CA ILE A 184 6.14 -6.75 -2.80
C ILE A 184 6.08 -5.89 -1.53
N VAL A 185 7.11 -5.98 -0.70
CA VAL A 185 7.31 -5.11 0.45
C VAL A 185 8.13 -3.92 -0.01
N ASN A 186 7.53 -2.73 -0.04
CA ASN A 186 8.18 -1.49 -0.42
C ASN A 186 8.59 -0.68 0.82
N TYR A 187 9.82 -0.16 0.80
CA TYR A 187 10.45 0.62 1.85
C TYR A 187 10.73 2.03 1.33
N TYR A 188 9.95 3.01 1.79
CA TYR A 188 10.02 4.39 1.34
C TYR A 188 10.70 5.26 2.40
N ALA A 189 11.77 5.95 2.01
CA ALA A 189 12.28 7.10 2.76
C ALA A 189 11.41 8.34 2.48
N LEU A 190 11.55 9.40 3.29
CA LEU A 190 10.73 10.62 3.16
C LEU A 190 10.81 11.30 1.78
N ASP A 191 11.93 11.15 1.07
CA ASP A 191 12.15 11.70 -0.27
C ASP A 191 11.79 10.74 -1.41
N SER A 192 11.33 9.53 -1.08
CA SER A 192 10.95 8.51 -2.05
C SER A 192 9.63 8.86 -2.73
N SER A 193 9.48 8.42 -3.98
CA SER A 193 8.25 8.55 -4.76
C SER A 193 8.16 7.42 -5.76
N ILE A 194 6.96 6.93 -6.07
CA ILE A 194 6.69 6.02 -7.19
C ILE A 194 5.80 6.73 -8.21
N GLY A 195 6.23 6.74 -9.48
CA GLY A 195 5.52 7.40 -10.58
C GLY A 195 4.19 6.72 -10.93
N GLY A 196 3.40 7.36 -11.78
CA GLY A 196 2.16 6.79 -12.31
C GLY A 196 2.39 5.49 -13.06
N HIS A 197 1.80 4.40 -12.57
CA HIS A 197 1.89 3.05 -13.15
C HIS A 197 0.58 2.28 -12.96
N THR A 198 0.50 1.12 -13.60
CA THR A 198 -0.57 0.12 -13.45
C THR A 198 0.06 -1.25 -13.20
N ASP A 199 -0.68 -2.14 -12.54
CA ASP A 199 -0.20 -3.47 -12.16
C ASP A 199 -0.85 -4.55 -13.01
N HIS A 200 -0.15 -4.96 -14.09
CA HIS A 200 -0.62 -5.97 -15.05
C HIS A 200 0.19 -7.28 -15.03
N SER A 201 1.19 -7.40 -14.15
CA SER A 201 2.12 -8.53 -14.16
C SER A 201 1.46 -9.86 -13.78
N GLU A 202 0.38 -9.83 -13.01
CA GLU A 202 -0.38 -11.03 -12.64
C GLU A 202 -1.18 -11.57 -13.84
N ARG A 203 -1.39 -12.89 -13.91
CA ARG A 203 -2.28 -13.50 -14.92
C ARG A 203 -3.75 -13.32 -14.53
N ASN A 204 -4.03 -13.26 -13.22
CA ASN A 204 -5.36 -13.07 -12.67
C ASN A 204 -5.63 -11.59 -12.33
N HIS A 205 -6.38 -10.90 -13.18
CA HIS A 205 -6.83 -9.52 -12.94
C HIS A 205 -8.20 -9.44 -12.25
N GLU A 206 -8.87 -10.57 -12.01
CA GLU A 206 -10.14 -10.61 -11.25
C GLU A 206 -9.89 -10.53 -9.74
N ALA A 207 -8.74 -11.06 -9.29
CA ALA A 207 -8.33 -10.97 -7.90
C ALA A 207 -7.95 -9.53 -7.49
N PRO A 208 -8.32 -9.10 -6.26
CA PRO A 208 -7.99 -7.78 -5.76
C PRO A 208 -6.48 -7.62 -5.52
N LEU A 209 -6.00 -6.38 -5.62
CA LEU A 209 -4.70 -5.98 -5.11
C LEU A 209 -4.87 -5.39 -3.72
N ILE A 210 -4.18 -5.93 -2.73
CA ILE A 210 -4.27 -5.51 -1.32
C ILE A 210 -2.98 -4.78 -0.94
N SER A 211 -3.09 -3.50 -0.59
CA SER A 211 -1.98 -2.64 -0.21
C SER A 211 -2.09 -2.21 1.26
N ILE A 212 -1.26 -2.81 2.12
CA ILE A 212 -1.23 -2.60 3.57
C ILE A 212 -0.11 -1.60 3.92
N SER A 213 -0.35 -0.68 4.85
CA SER A 213 0.53 0.47 5.07
C SER A 213 0.92 0.66 6.53
N PHE A 214 2.21 0.90 6.80
CA PHE A 214 2.70 1.23 8.14
C PHE A 214 3.72 2.38 8.09
N GLY A 215 3.81 3.17 9.16
CA GLY A 215 4.75 4.27 9.27
C GLY A 215 4.23 5.62 8.80
N GLN A 216 5.14 6.43 8.25
CA GLN A 216 4.84 7.78 7.80
C GLN A 216 3.73 7.81 6.74
N THR A 217 2.96 8.90 6.73
CA THR A 217 1.81 9.06 5.84
C THR A 217 2.24 9.21 4.38
N ALA A 218 1.51 8.61 3.44
CA ALA A 218 1.68 8.85 2.01
C ALA A 218 0.52 9.64 1.42
N ILE A 219 0.82 10.46 0.42
CA ILE A 219 -0.19 10.89 -0.55
C ILE A 219 -0.24 9.84 -1.64
N PHE A 220 -1.38 9.17 -1.80
CA PHE A 220 -1.64 8.23 -2.88
C PHE A 220 -2.54 8.88 -3.92
N LEU A 221 -2.21 8.72 -5.19
CA LEU A 221 -3.00 9.22 -6.31
C LEU A 221 -3.69 8.03 -6.98
N LEU A 222 -5.02 8.03 -7.04
CA LEU A 222 -5.81 7.07 -7.80
C LEU A 222 -6.43 7.72 -9.03
N GLY A 223 -5.93 7.34 -10.20
CA GLY A 223 -6.41 7.78 -11.52
C GLY A 223 -7.52 6.90 -12.07
N GLY A 224 -7.68 6.94 -13.39
CA GLY A 224 -8.52 6.01 -14.16
C GLY A 224 -7.68 5.03 -14.98
N ALA A 225 -8.31 4.38 -15.94
CA ALA A 225 -7.63 3.51 -16.91
C ALA A 225 -6.66 4.25 -17.85
N ASP A 226 -6.78 5.58 -17.94
CA ASP A 226 -5.92 6.45 -18.75
C ASP A 226 -5.35 7.62 -17.92
N LYS A 227 -4.14 8.05 -18.29
CA LYS A 227 -3.40 9.18 -17.71
C LYS A 227 -4.11 10.53 -17.91
N SER A 228 -5.07 10.61 -18.82
CA SER A 228 -5.91 11.80 -19.00
C SER A 228 -6.90 12.03 -17.85
N VAL A 229 -7.19 11.01 -17.05
CA VAL A 229 -8.07 11.13 -15.89
C VAL A 229 -7.33 11.82 -14.74
N ILE A 230 -7.92 12.91 -14.23
CA ILE A 230 -7.41 13.62 -13.04
C ILE A 230 -7.49 12.66 -11.83
N PRO A 231 -6.36 12.32 -11.19
CA PRO A 231 -6.36 11.40 -10.07
C PRO A 231 -6.95 12.02 -8.80
N THR A 232 -7.60 11.18 -8.00
CA THR A 232 -8.08 11.50 -6.66
C THR A 232 -6.94 11.30 -5.65
N PRO A 233 -6.54 12.33 -4.90
CA PRO A 233 -5.53 12.21 -3.86
C PRO A 233 -6.13 11.70 -2.54
N LEU A 234 -5.50 10.68 -1.95
CA LEU A 234 -5.86 10.05 -0.68
C LEU A 234 -4.68 10.12 0.29
N PHE A 235 -4.94 10.40 1.56
CA PHE A 235 -3.99 10.12 2.63
C PHE A 235 -4.02 8.63 2.94
N ILE A 236 -2.84 8.01 2.94
CA ILE A 236 -2.63 6.64 3.40
C ILE A 236 -1.75 6.73 4.63
N GLN A 237 -2.35 6.59 5.80
CA GLN A 237 -1.67 6.75 7.08
C GLN A 237 -1.30 5.39 7.67
N ASN A 238 -0.63 5.40 8.83
CA ASN A 238 -0.25 4.17 9.52
C ASN A 238 -1.46 3.25 9.78
N GLY A 239 -1.31 1.98 9.41
CA GLY A 239 -2.31 0.93 9.54
C GLY A 239 -3.31 0.85 8.39
N ASP A 240 -3.40 1.86 7.51
CA ASP A 240 -4.44 1.89 6.49
C ASP A 240 -4.22 0.84 5.40
N ILE A 241 -5.33 0.33 4.87
CA ILE A 241 -5.36 -0.68 3.81
C ILE A 241 -6.14 -0.14 2.62
N VAL A 242 -5.51 -0.17 1.45
CA VAL A 242 -6.15 0.15 0.16
C VAL A 242 -6.33 -1.15 -0.61
N ILE A 243 -7.54 -1.41 -1.10
CA ILE A 243 -7.83 -2.59 -1.89
C ILE A 243 -8.37 -2.13 -3.25
N MET A 244 -7.67 -2.49 -4.31
CA MET A 244 -8.04 -2.15 -5.69
C MET A 244 -8.57 -3.41 -6.37
N SER A 245 -9.84 -3.41 -6.73
CA SER A 245 -10.53 -4.52 -7.36
C SER A 245 -11.39 -4.04 -8.52
N SER A 246 -11.89 -4.97 -9.34
CA SER A 246 -12.79 -4.65 -10.45
C SER A 246 -12.25 -3.49 -11.31
N ALA A 247 -13.03 -2.43 -11.52
CA ALA A 247 -12.64 -1.29 -12.36
C ALA A 247 -11.37 -0.56 -11.87
N THR A 248 -11.07 -0.58 -10.58
CA THR A 248 -9.88 0.09 -10.03
C THR A 248 -8.63 -0.77 -10.07
N ARG A 249 -8.75 -2.09 -10.27
CA ARG A 249 -7.63 -3.04 -10.25
C ARG A 249 -6.50 -2.68 -11.22
N LEU A 250 -6.85 -2.05 -12.34
CA LEU A 250 -5.93 -1.63 -13.41
C LEU A 250 -5.88 -0.10 -13.60
N CYS A 251 -6.35 0.68 -12.62
CA CYS A 251 -6.24 2.13 -12.66
C CYS A 251 -4.78 2.58 -12.46
N TYR A 252 -4.43 3.68 -13.15
CA TYR A 252 -3.18 4.39 -12.89
C TYR A 252 -3.12 4.84 -11.44
N HIS A 253 -2.00 4.60 -10.79
CA HIS A 253 -1.78 5.04 -9.43
C HIS A 253 -0.32 5.40 -9.15
N ALA A 254 -0.12 6.19 -8.08
CA ALA A 254 1.21 6.71 -7.72
C ALA A 254 1.28 7.09 -6.24
N VAL A 255 2.51 7.20 -5.74
CA VAL A 255 2.84 7.84 -4.46
C VAL A 255 3.82 8.97 -4.72
N PRO A 256 3.35 10.20 -4.98
CA PRO A 256 4.22 11.36 -5.22
C PRO A 256 5.03 11.80 -4.00
N LYS A 257 4.53 11.56 -2.79
CA LYS A 257 5.12 12.14 -1.57
C LYS A 257 4.82 11.32 -0.33
N ILE A 258 5.86 11.16 0.49
CA ILE A 258 5.74 10.75 1.90
C ILE A 258 5.73 12.02 2.76
N VAL A 259 4.80 12.09 3.69
CA VAL A 259 4.56 13.22 4.59
C VAL A 259 4.85 12.75 6.01
N THR A 260 5.61 13.56 6.74
CA THR A 260 5.88 13.27 8.14
C THR A 260 4.60 13.37 8.95
N ASP A 261 4.27 12.30 9.66
CA ASP A 261 3.17 12.23 10.60
C ASP A 261 3.76 12.38 12.02
N PRO A 262 3.56 13.53 12.69
CA PRO A 262 4.11 13.74 14.02
C PRO A 262 3.45 12.87 15.09
N GLU A 263 2.27 12.30 14.82
CA GLU A 263 1.56 11.42 15.76
C GLU A 263 2.02 9.96 15.63
N PHE A 264 2.67 9.59 14.52
CA PHE A 264 3.21 8.25 14.36
C PHE A 264 4.45 8.05 15.23
N VAL A 265 4.26 7.30 16.32
CA VAL A 265 5.33 6.87 17.22
C VAL A 265 5.25 5.36 17.39
N ILE A 266 6.39 4.69 17.24
CA ILE A 266 6.54 3.27 17.54
C ILE A 266 7.70 3.06 18.51
N LYS A 267 7.58 2.06 19.38
CA LYS A 267 8.61 1.68 20.35
C LYS A 267 9.50 0.58 19.78
N GLY A 268 10.57 0.28 20.52
CA GLY A 268 11.48 -0.80 20.19
C GLY A 268 12.48 -0.44 19.10
N ARG A 269 13.12 -1.47 18.57
CA ARG A 269 14.31 -1.35 17.74
C ARG A 269 14.11 -0.49 16.49
N TRP A 270 12.98 -0.67 15.81
CA TRP A 270 12.73 -0.04 14.51
C TRP A 270 12.19 1.39 14.63
N SER A 271 12.04 1.93 15.84
CA SER A 271 11.53 3.28 16.12
C SER A 271 12.27 4.39 15.36
N SER A 272 13.60 4.42 15.45
CA SER A 272 14.43 5.44 14.82
C SER A 272 14.27 5.45 13.29
N ILE A 273 14.27 4.28 12.65
CA ILE A 273 14.12 4.21 11.20
C ILE A 273 12.69 4.52 10.74
N MET A 274 11.68 4.00 11.45
CA MET A 274 10.27 4.22 11.11
C MET A 274 9.81 5.65 11.36
N SER A 275 10.51 6.42 12.20
CA SER A 275 10.31 7.88 12.30
C SER A 275 10.61 8.63 10.98
N LYS A 276 11.29 7.98 10.03
CA LYS A 276 11.70 8.56 8.73
C LYS A 276 11.31 7.69 7.53
N MET A 277 10.50 6.65 7.75
CA MET A 277 10.17 5.69 6.71
C MET A 277 8.71 5.26 6.73
N ARG A 278 8.28 4.79 5.57
CA ARG A 278 6.99 4.15 5.35
C ARG A 278 7.21 2.76 4.77
N LEU A 279 6.45 1.80 5.24
CA LEU A 279 6.39 0.43 4.73
C LEU A 279 5.07 0.17 4.03
N ASN A 280 5.10 -0.54 2.92
CA ASN A 280 3.90 -0.93 2.20
C ASN A 280 4.01 -2.37 1.70
N LEU A 281 3.06 -3.22 2.06
CA LEU A 281 2.98 -4.60 1.60
C LEU A 281 1.89 -4.67 0.53
N ASN A 282 2.25 -4.94 -0.72
CA ASN A 282 1.30 -5.17 -1.81
C ASN A 282 1.18 -6.66 -2.04
N VAL A 283 0.02 -7.23 -1.73
CA VAL A 283 -0.28 -8.66 -1.86
C VAL A 283 -1.19 -8.89 -3.06
N ARG A 284 -0.86 -9.92 -3.83
CA ARG A 284 -1.47 -10.26 -5.12
C ARG A 284 -1.73 -11.77 -5.22
N GLN A 285 -2.73 -12.12 -6.01
CA GLN A 285 -2.89 -13.47 -6.57
C GLN A 285 -2.35 -13.45 -7.99
N VAL A 286 -1.45 -14.36 -8.33
CA VAL A 286 -0.77 -14.41 -9.63
C VAL A 286 -1.57 -15.24 -10.62
N ASN A 287 -2.02 -16.42 -10.19
CA ASN A 287 -2.69 -17.41 -11.03
C ASN A 287 -4.22 -17.37 -10.88
N LEU A 288 -4.91 -17.93 -11.88
CA LEU A 288 -6.38 -18.02 -11.91
C LEU A 288 -6.93 -18.94 -10.80
#